data_AF-A0A4R0PAD0-F1
#
_entry.id   AF-A0A4R0PAD0-F1
#
_cell.length_a   1.000
_cell.length_b   1.000
_cell.length_c   1.000
_cell.angle_alpha   90.00
_cell.angle_beta   90.00
_cell.angle_gamma   90.00
#
_symmetry.space_group_name_H-M   'P 1'
#
loop_
_entity.id
_entity.type
_entity.pdbx_description
1 polymer ?
#
loop_
_entity_poly.entity_id
_entity_poly.type
_entity_poly.pdbx_seq_one_letter_code
_entity_poly.pdbx_strand_id
1 'polypeptide(L)'
;MADLQLNVLKPSVNNMSVRVFVRAAGLDFEENDVYGHTREAPFLAKNPAHLTPMIEEEGLPKGALWESCAIMQYLSNKHGLTHLYPNEPEKRAMIDSAMFYLIGTLYPLLARATYPSLGFAQYAGEVGASDADDTAKGAAQKSAADALAEPLAVFRDSYKEPAADVRGYIQYVKSQAA
;
A
#
# COMPACT_ATOMS: atom_id res chain seq x y z
N MET A 1 14.69 17.58 -13.41
CA MET A 1 14.51 16.23 -12.84
C MET A 1 13.37 16.34 -11.84
N ALA A 2 12.54 15.31 -11.69
CA ALA A 2 11.48 15.37 -10.69
C ALA A 2 12.08 15.30 -9.28
N ASP A 3 11.60 16.14 -8.37
CA ASP A 3 12.08 16.18 -6.99
C ASP A 3 11.65 14.92 -6.21
N LEU A 4 10.55 14.28 -6.64
CA LEU A 4 10.01 13.05 -6.06
C LEU A 4 10.50 11.82 -6.83
N GLN A 5 11.26 10.97 -6.14
CA GLN A 5 11.66 9.65 -6.66
C GLN A 5 10.79 8.57 -6.02
N LEU A 6 10.25 7.64 -6.80
CA LEU A 6 9.39 6.55 -6.34
C LEU A 6 10.02 5.20 -6.70
N ASN A 7 10.55 4.51 -5.70
CA ASN A 7 11.14 3.18 -5.83
C ASN A 7 10.09 2.10 -5.62
N VAL A 8 9.96 1.19 -6.60
CA VAL A 8 8.87 0.21 -6.64
C VAL A 8 9.30 -1.20 -6.99
N LEU A 9 8.48 -2.16 -6.55
CA LEU A 9 8.37 -3.50 -7.12
C LEU A 9 7.10 -3.57 -7.96
N LYS A 10 7.22 -3.64 -9.29
CA LYS A 10 6.06 -3.59 -10.21
C LYS A 10 4.94 -4.60 -9.91
N PRO A 11 5.22 -5.86 -9.50
CA PRO A 11 4.16 -6.83 -9.17
C PRO A 11 3.41 -6.54 -7.87
N SER A 12 3.95 -5.69 -7.00
CA SER A 12 3.41 -5.48 -5.65
C SER A 12 2.20 -4.56 -5.65
N VAL A 13 1.13 -4.99 -4.98
CA VAL A 13 -0.09 -4.20 -4.84
C VAL A 13 0.10 -2.96 -3.94
N ASN A 14 0.95 -3.04 -2.91
CA ASN A 14 1.28 -1.87 -2.08
C ASN A 14 1.95 -0.77 -2.92
N ASN A 15 2.78 -1.17 -3.87
CA ASN A 15 3.44 -0.27 -4.81
C ASN A 15 2.43 0.32 -5.79
N MET A 16 1.50 -0.50 -6.27
CA MET A 16 0.41 -0.05 -7.13
C MET A 16 -0.42 1.06 -6.47
N SER A 17 -0.71 0.98 -5.17
CA SER A 17 -1.47 2.02 -4.46
C SER A 17 -0.82 3.40 -4.58
N VAL A 18 0.49 3.51 -4.27
CA VAL A 18 1.21 4.78 -4.36
C VAL A 18 1.34 5.23 -5.82
N ARG A 19 1.61 4.31 -6.75
CA ARG A 19 1.68 4.58 -8.19
C ARG A 19 0.38 5.17 -8.74
N VAL A 20 -0.77 4.65 -8.33
CA VAL A 20 -2.08 5.18 -8.71
C VAL A 20 -2.30 6.54 -8.05
N PHE A 21 -1.99 6.66 -6.76
CA PHE A 21 -2.14 7.89 -6.01
C PHE A 21 -1.38 9.07 -6.63
N VAL A 22 -0.07 8.94 -6.88
CA VAL A 22 0.75 10.06 -7.41
C VAL A 22 0.26 10.53 -8.78
N ARG A 23 -0.23 9.60 -9.62
CA ARG A 23 -0.84 9.91 -10.92
C ARG A 23 -2.20 10.61 -10.76
N ALA A 24 -3.02 10.15 -9.82
CA ALA A 24 -4.32 10.77 -9.53
C ALA A 24 -4.17 12.19 -8.94
N ALA A 25 -3.14 12.39 -8.12
CA ALA A 25 -2.76 13.66 -7.52
C ALA A 25 -2.11 14.65 -8.50
N GLY A 26 -1.72 14.20 -9.69
CA GLY A 26 -1.04 15.04 -10.68
C GLY A 26 0.36 15.48 -10.25
N LEU A 27 1.04 14.68 -9.43
CA LEU A 27 2.42 14.97 -9.02
C LEU A 27 3.41 14.47 -10.07
N ASP A 28 4.43 15.28 -10.36
CA ASP A 28 5.58 14.85 -11.16
C ASP A 28 6.49 13.95 -10.32
N PHE A 29 6.88 12.80 -10.86
CA PHE A 29 7.75 11.84 -10.18
C PHE A 29 8.56 11.01 -11.17
N GLU A 30 9.68 10.47 -10.70
CA GLU A 30 10.47 9.47 -11.41
C GLU A 30 10.26 8.09 -10.76
N GLU A 31 9.98 7.07 -11.58
CA GLU A 31 9.69 5.71 -11.11
C GLU A 31 10.91 4.81 -11.31
N ASN A 32 11.46 4.30 -10.21
CA ASN A 32 12.61 3.39 -10.21
C ASN A 32 12.15 1.96 -9.90
N ASP A 33 12.39 1.02 -10.82
CA ASP A 33 12.13 -0.41 -10.57
C ASP A 33 13.32 -1.02 -9.85
N VAL A 34 13.11 -1.39 -8.58
CA VAL A 34 14.17 -1.91 -7.69
C VAL A 34 14.02 -3.41 -7.44
N TYR A 35 13.34 -4.13 -8.33
CA TYR A 35 13.15 -5.57 -8.21
C TYR A 35 14.49 -6.32 -8.16
N GLY A 36 14.71 -7.04 -7.06
CA GLY A 36 15.97 -7.76 -6.80
C GLY A 36 17.07 -6.92 -6.15
N HIS A 37 16.90 -5.60 -6.04
CA HIS A 37 17.94 -4.67 -5.59
C HIS A 37 17.73 -4.14 -4.16
N THR A 38 16.60 -4.43 -3.51
CA THR A 38 16.25 -3.86 -2.19
C THR A 38 17.17 -4.28 -1.04
N ARG A 39 17.98 -5.33 -1.24
CA ARG A 39 18.96 -5.84 -0.26
C ARG A 39 20.39 -5.37 -0.54
N GLU A 40 20.62 -4.58 -1.57
CA GLU A 40 21.94 -4.05 -1.87
C GLU A 40 22.28 -2.87 -0.94
N ALA A 41 23.56 -2.67 -0.67
CA ALA A 41 24.04 -1.64 0.25
C ALA A 41 23.51 -0.22 -0.05
N PRO A 42 23.41 0.24 -1.32
CA PRO A 42 22.85 1.56 -1.63
C PRO A 42 21.38 1.71 -1.25
N PHE A 43 20.56 0.66 -1.41
CA PHE A 43 19.15 0.69 -1.02
C PHE A 43 19.00 0.64 0.50
N LEU A 44 19.74 -0.27 1.16
CA LEU A 44 19.72 -0.43 2.61
C LEU A 44 20.20 0.81 3.37
N ALA A 45 21.12 1.59 2.79
CA ALA A 45 21.56 2.86 3.36
C ALA A 45 20.42 3.89 3.47
N LYS A 46 19.43 3.82 2.58
CA LYS A 46 18.25 4.71 2.55
C LYS A 46 17.08 4.12 3.32
N ASN A 47 16.81 2.84 3.11
CA ASN A 47 15.72 2.09 3.73
C ASN A 47 16.24 0.76 4.29
N PRO A 48 16.63 0.72 5.58
CA PRO A 48 17.11 -0.50 6.21
C PRO A 48 16.03 -1.59 6.33
N ALA A 49 14.74 -1.23 6.20
CA ALA A 49 13.65 -2.19 6.18
C ALA A 49 13.55 -2.94 4.85
N HIS A 50 14.30 -2.57 3.81
CA HIS A 50 14.30 -3.19 2.49
C HIS A 50 12.90 -3.34 1.87
N LEU A 51 12.02 -2.37 2.12
CA LEU A 51 10.61 -2.37 1.69
C LEU A 51 10.36 -1.43 0.52
N THR A 52 9.29 -1.71 -0.21
CA THR A 52 8.71 -0.82 -1.21
C THR A 52 7.17 -0.81 -1.06
N PRO A 53 6.46 0.25 -1.46
CA PRO A 53 6.97 1.47 -2.08
C PRO A 53 7.83 2.31 -1.12
N MET A 54 8.80 3.02 -1.69
CA MET A 54 9.63 3.99 -0.98
C MET A 54 9.74 5.24 -1.85
N ILE A 55 9.49 6.41 -1.26
CA ILE A 55 9.79 7.69 -1.90
C ILE A 55 11.13 8.23 -1.40
N GLU A 56 11.81 9.00 -2.24
CA GLU A 56 12.94 9.84 -1.84
C GLU A 56 12.66 11.28 -2.23
N GLU A 57 13.00 12.21 -1.33
CA GLU A 57 12.79 13.63 -1.52
C GLU A 57 13.64 14.44 -0.52
N GLU A 58 14.17 15.60 -0.95
CA GLU A 58 15.05 16.45 -0.12
C GLU A 58 14.35 16.96 1.16
N GLY A 59 13.03 17.17 1.13
CA GLY A 59 12.26 17.67 2.27
C GLY A 59 12.06 16.66 3.41
N LEU A 60 12.42 15.39 3.22
CA LEU A 60 12.25 14.35 4.24
C LEU A 60 13.42 14.35 5.24
N PRO A 61 13.19 14.25 6.56
CA PRO A 61 14.26 14.29 7.57
C PRO A 61 15.35 13.22 7.42
N LYS A 62 15.04 12.11 6.74
CA LYS A 62 15.97 11.02 6.42
C LYS A 62 16.16 10.81 4.91
N GLY A 63 15.70 11.76 4.09
CA GLY A 63 15.74 11.70 2.63
C GLY A 63 14.82 10.66 1.99
N ALA A 64 14.24 9.72 2.76
CA ALA A 64 13.35 8.68 2.26
C ALA A 64 12.20 8.38 3.25
N LEU A 65 11.09 7.88 2.70
CA LEU A 65 9.92 7.42 3.43
C LEU A 65 9.36 6.15 2.76
N TRP A 66 9.05 5.13 3.55
CA TRP A 66 8.34 3.92 3.12
C TRP A 66 7.04 3.77 3.91
N GLU A 67 6.28 2.73 3.59
CA GLU A 67 4.86 2.51 3.94
C GLU A 67 3.89 3.25 3.02
N SER A 68 3.12 2.49 2.25
CA SER A 68 2.24 3.02 1.20
C SER A 68 1.21 4.02 1.74
N CYS A 69 0.55 3.71 2.86
CA CYS A 69 -0.42 4.60 3.49
C CYS A 69 0.22 5.88 4.04
N ALA A 70 1.40 5.78 4.67
CA ALA A 70 2.13 6.93 5.19
C ALA A 70 2.62 7.86 4.07
N ILE A 71 3.11 7.28 2.96
CA ILE A 71 3.49 8.03 1.76
C ILE A 71 2.31 8.84 1.22
N MET A 72 1.14 8.21 1.07
CA MET A 72 -0.05 8.90 0.54
C MET A 72 -0.54 10.01 1.47
N GLN A 73 -0.52 9.79 2.80
CA GLN A 73 -0.83 10.83 3.79
C GLN A 73 0.17 12.00 3.72
N TYR A 74 1.48 11.69 3.69
CA TYR A 74 2.54 12.68 3.61
C TYR A 74 2.40 13.57 2.38
N LEU A 75 2.29 12.96 1.20
CA LEU A 75 2.13 13.70 -0.06
C LEU A 75 0.83 14.51 -0.07
N SER A 76 -0.25 13.98 0.50
CA SER A 76 -1.50 14.74 0.61
C SER A 76 -1.35 15.98 1.49
N ASN A 77 -0.76 15.82 2.67
CA ASN A 77 -0.53 16.94 3.59
C ASN A 77 0.45 17.97 3.00
N LYS A 78 1.54 17.51 2.38
CA LYS A 78 2.57 18.37 1.80
C LYS A 78 2.03 19.22 0.64
N HIS A 79 1.23 18.63 -0.24
CA HIS A 79 0.75 19.28 -1.46
C HIS A 79 -0.67 19.85 -1.32
N GLY A 80 -1.26 19.85 -0.13
CA GLY A 80 -2.61 20.37 0.11
C GLY A 80 -3.71 19.60 -0.64
N LEU A 81 -3.54 18.28 -0.81
CA LEU A 81 -4.48 17.42 -1.55
C LEU A 81 -5.70 17.05 -0.69
N THR A 82 -6.41 18.05 -0.19
CA THR A 82 -7.55 17.88 0.73
C THR A 82 -8.74 17.16 0.09
N HIS A 83 -8.79 17.09 -1.24
CA HIS A 83 -9.77 16.29 -1.97
C HIS A 83 -9.49 14.78 -1.92
N LEU A 84 -8.24 14.35 -1.63
CA LEU A 84 -7.87 12.95 -1.39
C LEU A 84 -7.77 12.64 0.11
N TYR A 85 -7.35 13.60 0.92
CA TYR A 85 -7.17 13.46 2.36
C TYR A 85 -7.68 14.72 3.09
N PRO A 86 -8.99 14.82 3.38
CA PRO A 86 -9.64 16.02 3.92
C PRO A 86 -9.08 16.45 5.28
N ASN A 87 -9.20 17.72 5.64
CA ASN A 87 -8.69 18.22 6.93
C ASN A 87 -9.73 18.08 8.06
N GLU A 88 -10.99 17.92 7.71
CA GLU A 88 -12.08 17.73 8.65
C GLU A 88 -11.88 16.41 9.40
N PRO A 89 -11.79 16.44 10.74
CA PRO A 89 -11.37 15.29 11.53
C PRO A 89 -12.31 14.10 11.34
N GLU A 90 -13.61 14.32 11.18
CA GLU A 90 -14.61 13.26 10.99
C GLU A 90 -14.43 12.55 9.65
N LYS A 91 -14.15 13.30 8.57
CA LYS A 91 -13.90 12.72 7.23
C LYS A 91 -12.56 12.01 7.20
N ARG A 92 -11.52 12.64 7.77
CA ARG A 92 -10.17 12.07 7.85
C ARG A 92 -10.15 10.77 8.65
N ALA A 93 -10.89 10.70 9.76
CA ALA A 93 -10.98 9.51 10.60
C ALA A 93 -11.48 8.28 9.83
N MET A 94 -12.38 8.44 8.86
CA MET A 94 -12.83 7.31 8.03
C MET A 94 -11.73 6.80 7.09
N ILE A 95 -10.92 7.69 6.53
CA ILE A 95 -9.77 7.32 5.68
C ILE A 95 -8.69 6.65 6.54
N ASP A 96 -8.39 7.22 7.70
CA ASP A 96 -7.44 6.64 8.65
C ASP A 96 -7.89 5.25 9.10
N SER A 97 -9.18 5.10 9.46
CA SER A 97 -9.77 3.81 9.80
C SER A 97 -9.64 2.80 8.66
N ALA A 98 -9.94 3.19 7.43
CA ALA A 98 -9.78 2.33 6.26
C ALA A 98 -8.32 1.90 6.04
N MET A 99 -7.36 2.83 6.17
CA MET A 99 -5.93 2.52 6.04
C MET A 99 -5.46 1.56 7.14
N PHE A 100 -5.83 1.81 8.40
CA PHE A 100 -5.46 0.94 9.52
C PHE A 100 -6.12 -0.44 9.42
N TYR A 101 -7.38 -0.52 8.97
CA TYR A 101 -8.05 -1.77 8.71
C TYR A 101 -7.40 -2.56 7.56
N LEU A 102 -7.03 -1.85 6.48
CA LEU A 102 -6.32 -2.44 5.34
C LEU A 102 -5.00 -3.07 5.79
N ILE A 103 -4.14 -2.32 6.49
CA ILE A 103 -2.81 -2.81 6.86
C ILE A 103 -2.84 -3.82 8.01
N GLY A 104 -3.75 -3.65 8.97
CA GLY A 104 -3.77 -4.42 10.21
C GLY A 104 -4.65 -5.67 10.16
N THR A 105 -5.65 -5.70 9.28
CA THR A 105 -6.66 -6.77 9.25
C THR A 105 -6.72 -7.44 7.88
N LEU A 106 -7.02 -6.68 6.83
CA LEU A 106 -7.31 -7.24 5.50
C LEU A 106 -6.04 -7.75 4.79
N TYR A 107 -5.01 -6.92 4.68
CA TYR A 107 -3.80 -7.25 3.92
C TYR A 107 -3.02 -8.44 4.47
N PRO A 108 -2.86 -8.63 5.79
CA PRO A 108 -2.19 -9.81 6.33
C PRO A 108 -2.88 -11.13 5.92
N LEU A 109 -4.22 -11.17 5.92
CA LEU A 109 -4.97 -12.32 5.43
C LEU A 109 -4.78 -12.51 3.92
N LEU A 110 -4.80 -11.42 3.15
CA LEU A 110 -4.60 -11.47 1.70
C LEU A 110 -3.24 -12.02 1.34
N ALA A 111 -2.19 -11.55 2.01
CA ALA A 111 -0.82 -12.02 1.83
C ALA A 111 -0.70 -13.52 2.16
N ARG A 112 -1.22 -13.96 3.32
CA ARG A 112 -1.21 -15.38 3.70
C ARG A 112 -1.92 -16.27 2.68
N ALA A 113 -3.06 -15.82 2.16
CA ALA A 113 -3.85 -16.58 1.19
C ALA A 113 -3.21 -16.65 -0.20
N THR A 114 -2.49 -15.61 -0.64
CA THR A 114 -2.07 -15.47 -2.05
C THR A 114 -0.58 -15.62 -2.29
N TYR A 115 0.28 -15.23 -1.36
CA TYR A 115 1.73 -15.24 -1.55
C TYR A 115 2.30 -16.62 -1.94
N PRO A 116 1.90 -17.74 -1.30
CA PRO A 116 2.39 -19.07 -1.71
C PRO A 116 2.10 -19.38 -3.18
N SER A 117 0.89 -19.08 -3.64
CA SER A 117 0.47 -19.30 -5.04
C SER A 117 1.18 -18.37 -6.04
N LEU A 118 1.68 -17.22 -5.57
CA LEU A 118 2.42 -16.24 -6.37
C LEU A 118 3.94 -16.44 -6.30
N GLY A 119 4.43 -17.44 -5.57
CA GLY A 119 5.86 -17.69 -5.38
C GLY A 119 6.55 -16.70 -4.43
N PHE A 120 5.77 -15.95 -3.64
CA PHE A 120 6.31 -15.08 -2.58
C PHE A 120 6.38 -15.84 -1.25
N ALA A 121 7.44 -15.58 -0.49
CA ALA A 121 7.56 -16.09 0.88
C ALA A 121 6.53 -15.43 1.80
N GLN A 122 5.98 -16.20 2.74
CA GLN A 122 5.19 -15.63 3.83
C GLN A 122 6.08 -14.94 4.88
N TYR A 123 5.46 -14.15 5.75
CA TYR A 123 6.17 -13.43 6.81
C TYR A 123 6.76 -14.39 7.85
N ALA A 124 7.84 -13.96 8.52
CA ALA A 124 8.39 -14.70 9.65
C ALA A 124 7.31 -14.90 10.73
N GLY A 125 7.24 -16.12 11.28
CA GLY A 125 6.21 -16.51 12.24
C GLY A 125 4.95 -17.13 11.62
N GLU A 126 4.75 -17.00 10.31
CA GLU A 126 3.68 -17.72 9.59
C GLU A 126 4.02 -19.19 9.36
N VAL A 127 2.99 -20.02 9.24
CA VAL A 127 3.15 -21.48 8.97
C VAL A 127 3.92 -21.73 7.66
N GLY A 128 3.77 -20.88 6.64
CA GLY A 128 4.55 -21.00 5.40
C GLY A 128 6.04 -20.71 5.56
N ALA A 129 6.46 -20.03 6.62
CA ALA A 129 7.86 -19.78 6.95
C ALA A 129 8.47 -20.84 7.90
N SER A 130 7.69 -21.84 8.35
CA SER A 130 8.15 -22.90 9.25
C SER A 130 8.54 -24.19 8.51
N ASP A 131 9.02 -25.16 9.29
CA ASP A 131 9.32 -26.53 8.90
C ASP A 131 8.07 -27.44 8.80
N ALA A 132 6.87 -26.88 8.96
CA ALA A 132 5.62 -27.61 8.79
C ALA A 132 5.49 -28.23 7.39
N ASP A 133 4.78 -29.35 7.31
CA ASP A 133 4.53 -30.04 6.05
C ASP A 133 3.57 -29.26 5.12
N ASP A 134 3.50 -29.69 3.86
CA ASP A 134 2.69 -29.05 2.83
C ASP A 134 1.18 -29.11 3.15
N THR A 135 0.75 -30.10 3.93
CA THR A 135 -0.66 -30.23 4.34
C THR A 135 -1.02 -29.12 5.32
N ALA A 136 -0.20 -28.90 6.35
CA ALA A 136 -0.38 -27.84 7.32
C ALA A 136 -0.29 -26.45 6.67
N LYS A 137 0.68 -26.26 5.74
CA LYS A 137 0.82 -25.02 4.97
C LYS A 137 -0.41 -24.75 4.09
N GLY A 138 -0.89 -25.77 3.39
CA GLY A 138 -2.11 -25.68 2.58
C GLY A 138 -3.36 -25.38 3.41
N ALA A 139 -3.49 -25.99 4.59
CA ALA A 139 -4.59 -25.72 5.51
C ALA A 139 -4.56 -24.27 6.03
N ALA A 140 -3.39 -23.75 6.39
CA ALA A 140 -3.22 -22.36 6.81
C ALA A 140 -3.57 -21.37 5.68
N GLN A 141 -3.09 -21.63 4.46
CA GLN A 141 -3.43 -20.82 3.29
C GLN A 141 -4.94 -20.82 3.02
N LYS A 142 -5.58 -22.00 3.05
CA LYS A 142 -7.02 -22.12 2.86
C LYS A 142 -7.81 -21.39 3.96
N SER A 143 -7.40 -21.52 5.21
CA SER A 143 -8.03 -20.82 6.34
C SER A 143 -7.99 -19.30 6.14
N ALA A 144 -6.84 -18.75 5.73
CA ALA A 144 -6.72 -17.34 5.40
C ALA A 144 -7.63 -16.93 4.23
N ALA A 145 -7.71 -17.77 3.18
CA ALA A 145 -8.57 -17.52 2.02
C ALA A 145 -10.07 -17.54 2.37
N ASP A 146 -10.50 -18.49 3.21
CA ASP A 146 -11.89 -18.60 3.66
C ASP A 146 -12.26 -17.41 4.57
N ALA A 147 -11.31 -16.93 5.39
CA ALA A 147 -11.50 -15.77 6.26
C ALA A 147 -11.53 -14.42 5.52
N LEU A 148 -11.02 -14.32 4.29
CA LEU A 148 -10.93 -13.05 3.55
C LEU A 148 -12.28 -12.41 3.22
N ALA A 149 -13.32 -13.23 3.06
CA ALA A 149 -14.61 -12.76 2.57
C ALA A 149 -15.24 -11.70 3.51
N GLU A 150 -15.13 -11.89 4.82
CA GLU A 150 -15.69 -10.99 5.82
C GLU A 150 -14.96 -9.64 5.85
N PRO A 151 -13.62 -9.56 6.03
CA PRO A 151 -12.93 -8.29 6.04
C PRO A 151 -13.04 -7.53 4.71
N LEU A 152 -13.11 -8.24 3.58
CA LEU A 152 -13.31 -7.61 2.29
C LEU A 152 -14.72 -7.01 2.17
N ALA A 153 -15.75 -7.70 2.68
CA ALA A 153 -17.11 -7.17 2.73
C ALA A 153 -17.21 -5.94 3.64
N VAL A 154 -16.63 -5.99 4.84
CA VAL A 154 -16.55 -4.85 5.75
C VAL A 154 -15.87 -3.67 5.08
N PHE A 155 -14.73 -3.91 4.41
CA PHE A 155 -14.01 -2.85 3.73
C PHE A 155 -14.86 -2.19 2.63
N ARG A 156 -15.52 -3.03 1.83
CA ARG A 156 -16.41 -2.57 0.75
C ARG A 156 -17.60 -1.79 1.30
N ASP A 157 -18.24 -2.26 2.36
CA ASP A 157 -19.53 -1.70 2.81
C ASP A 157 -19.34 -0.50 3.74
N SER A 158 -18.20 -0.41 4.43
CA SER A 158 -17.91 0.65 5.42
C SER A 158 -17.03 1.77 4.89
N TYR A 159 -16.22 1.52 3.86
CA TYR A 159 -15.23 2.48 3.35
C TYR A 159 -15.34 2.77 1.84
N LYS A 160 -16.32 2.21 1.12
CA LYS A 160 -16.55 2.64 -0.27
C LYS A 160 -17.17 4.03 -0.32
N GLU A 161 -16.55 4.86 -1.14
CA GLU A 161 -17.15 6.03 -1.75
C GLU A 161 -18.21 5.59 -2.80
N PRO A 162 -19.15 6.47 -3.21
CA PRO A 162 -20.24 6.12 -4.13
C PRO A 162 -19.80 5.67 -5.53
N ALA A 163 -18.50 5.69 -5.84
CA ALA A 163 -17.95 5.27 -7.11
C ALA A 163 -17.85 3.74 -7.25
N ALA A 164 -18.25 3.22 -8.40
CA ALA A 164 -18.22 1.78 -8.70
C ALA A 164 -16.78 1.24 -8.88
N ASP A 165 -15.88 2.03 -9.45
CA ASP A 165 -14.47 1.69 -9.70
C ASP A 165 -13.52 2.88 -9.48
N VAL A 166 -12.21 2.63 -9.62
CA VAL A 166 -11.14 3.65 -9.45
C VAL A 166 -11.28 4.81 -10.45
N ARG A 167 -11.80 4.57 -11.66
CA ARG A 167 -11.97 5.64 -12.66
C ARG A 167 -13.10 6.57 -12.25
N GLY A 168 -14.22 6.00 -11.80
CA GLY A 168 -15.34 6.74 -11.22
C GLY A 168 -14.92 7.51 -9.98
N TYR A 169 -14.05 6.93 -9.13
CA TYR A 169 -13.52 7.62 -7.97
C TYR A 169 -12.65 8.81 -8.38
N ILE A 170 -11.72 8.63 -9.33
CA ILE A 170 -10.90 9.73 -9.86
C ILE A 170 -11.78 10.84 -10.45
N GLN A 171 -12.84 10.49 -11.19
CA GLN A 171 -13.79 11.48 -11.75
C GLN A 171 -14.53 12.22 -10.64
N TYR A 172 -15.05 11.50 -9.65
CA TYR A 172 -15.72 12.07 -8.49
C TYR A 172 -14.80 13.04 -7.76
N VAL A 173 -13.60 12.60 -7.41
CA VAL A 173 -12.59 13.42 -6.74
C VAL A 173 -12.26 14.68 -7.55
N LYS A 174 -12.03 14.55 -8.86
CA LYS A 174 -11.79 15.70 -9.74
C LYS A 174 -12.96 16.67 -9.78
N SER A 175 -14.20 16.18 -9.70
CA SER A 175 -15.40 17.03 -9.66
C SER A 175 -15.54 17.82 -8.35
N GLN A 176 -14.94 17.36 -7.25
CA GLN A 176 -14.94 18.06 -5.96
C GLN A 176 -13.85 19.15 -5.87
N ALA A 177 -12.85 19.12 -6.77
CA ALA A 177 -11.72 20.05 -6.78
C ALA A 177 -11.93 21.28 -7.70
N ALA A 178 -13.08 21.35 -8.38
CA ALA A 178 -13.48 22.46 -9.27
C ALA A 178 -14.37 23.46 -8.51
#